data_AF-A0A938V434-F1
#
_entry.id   AF-A0A938V434-F1
#
_cell.length_a   1.000
_cell.length_b   1.000
_cell.length_c   1.000
_cell.angle_alpha   90.00
_cell.angle_beta   90.00
_cell.angle_gamma   90.00
#
_symmetry.space_group_name_H-M   'P 1'
#
loop_
_entity.id
_entity.type
_entity.pdbx_description
1 polymer ?
#
loop_
_entity_poly.entity_id
_entity_poly.type
_entity_poly.pdbx_seq_one_letter_code
_entity_poly.pdbx_strand_id
1 'polypeptide(L)'
;MHSETAPDDRQFRPFFPEPKEDDASSHAYRQLIGVLGMLLPPALWLVAGLRPTKSLPSWERLTSISAYYYTGAVPVFVGILVALGIFLVTYRGYRNNYQQRDRIASFLAGIAAILVASFPTRAPAAASAPDWWTPLADRIHFTSALALFVSFIVFALYLFPKSKPDVQGSGQSALGAAQDAQRSGPTNSYSLPRAKQLRNLIYRGCGLAMVVCILWAGISELSARREGSADIFWQETLALEFFGGSWLTKGHADVTAAALGQRALHYGRHPRQFATLVRKGLVERVKKV
;
A
#
# COMPACT_ATOMS: atom_id res chain seq x y z
N MET A 1 -28.31 -42.54 -17.46
CA MET A 1 -27.16 -42.52 -16.54
C MET A 1 -26.33 -41.29 -16.89
N HIS A 2 -26.73 -40.12 -16.39
CA HIS A 2 -26.02 -38.87 -16.65
C HIS A 2 -24.77 -38.87 -15.78
N SER A 3 -23.58 -38.82 -16.39
CA SER A 3 -22.34 -38.64 -15.65
C SER A 3 -22.38 -37.26 -15.00
N GLU A 4 -22.45 -37.22 -13.67
CA GLU A 4 -22.06 -36.02 -12.92
C GLU A 4 -20.60 -35.72 -13.28
N THR A 5 -20.40 -34.76 -14.17
CA THR A 5 -19.10 -34.14 -14.36
C THR A 5 -18.70 -33.55 -13.02
N ALA A 6 -17.61 -34.04 -12.43
CA ALA A 6 -17.01 -33.45 -11.26
C ALA A 6 -16.91 -31.92 -11.45
N PRO A 7 -17.23 -31.10 -10.44
CA PRO A 7 -17.14 -29.65 -10.55
C PRO A 7 -15.72 -29.30 -10.98
N ASP A 8 -15.59 -28.52 -12.07
CA ASP A 8 -14.30 -28.07 -12.58
C ASP A 8 -13.53 -27.35 -11.47
N ASP A 9 -12.43 -27.93 -10.99
CA ASP A 9 -11.56 -27.38 -9.93
C ASP A 9 -11.07 -25.95 -10.24
N ARG A 10 -11.23 -25.48 -11.48
CA ARG A 10 -11.06 -24.07 -11.85
C ARG A 10 -12.01 -23.11 -11.12
N GLN A 11 -13.14 -23.56 -10.56
CA GLN A 11 -14.04 -22.70 -9.78
C GLN A 11 -13.40 -22.19 -8.46
N PHE A 12 -12.40 -22.88 -7.92
CA PHE A 12 -11.86 -22.61 -6.58
C PHE A 12 -10.40 -22.14 -6.54
N ARG A 13 -9.87 -21.53 -7.62
CA ARG A 13 -8.57 -20.87 -7.52
C ARG A 13 -8.61 -19.75 -6.47
N PRO A 14 -7.65 -19.68 -5.52
CA PRO A 14 -7.58 -18.61 -4.53
C PRO A 14 -7.51 -17.22 -5.19
N PHE A 15 -8.07 -16.20 -4.54
CA PHE A 15 -7.99 -14.81 -5.02
C PHE A 15 -6.57 -14.22 -4.97
N PHE A 16 -5.76 -14.75 -4.07
CA PHE A 16 -4.38 -14.33 -3.87
C PHE A 16 -3.45 -15.40 -4.44
N PRO A 17 -2.30 -15.01 -5.01
CA PRO A 17 -1.29 -15.99 -5.37
C PRO A 17 -0.80 -16.74 -4.11
N GLU A 18 -0.37 -17.98 -4.30
CA GLU A 18 0.24 -18.76 -3.23
C GLU A 18 1.46 -18.00 -2.66
N PRO A 19 1.52 -17.77 -1.34
CA PRO A 19 2.67 -17.11 -0.73
C PRO A 19 3.95 -17.91 -0.99
N LYS A 20 5.04 -17.19 -1.27
CA LYS A 20 6.37 -17.83 -1.28
C LYS A 20 6.75 -18.27 0.13
N GLU A 21 7.60 -19.28 0.23
CA GLU A 21 8.07 -19.82 1.52
C GLU A 21 8.70 -18.75 2.43
N ASP A 22 9.38 -17.76 1.83
CA ASP A 22 9.99 -16.66 2.57
C ASP A 22 9.04 -15.50 2.86
N ASP A 23 7.76 -15.57 2.47
CA ASP A 23 6.82 -14.49 2.71
C ASP A 23 6.24 -14.53 4.13
N ALA A 24 6.55 -13.51 4.94
CA ALA A 24 6.09 -13.42 6.33
C ALA A 24 4.82 -12.57 6.50
N SER A 25 4.27 -12.00 5.42
CA SER A 25 3.08 -11.15 5.44
C SER A 25 2.23 -11.43 4.21
N SER A 26 0.90 -11.51 4.34
CA SER A 26 0.09 -11.92 3.20
C SER A 26 0.03 -10.86 2.09
N HIS A 27 -0.30 -11.29 0.87
CA HIS A 27 -0.58 -10.37 -0.24
C HIS A 27 -1.70 -9.38 0.08
N ALA A 28 -2.79 -9.85 0.70
CA ALA A 28 -3.90 -9.02 1.16
C ALA A 28 -3.45 -7.91 2.11
N TYR A 29 -2.51 -8.23 3.00
CA TYR A 29 -1.95 -7.27 3.96
C TYR A 29 -1.23 -6.10 3.27
N ARG A 30 -0.44 -6.40 2.24
CA ARG A 30 0.25 -5.39 1.43
C ARG A 30 -0.72 -4.59 0.56
N GLN A 31 -1.73 -5.26 0.02
CA GLN A 31 -2.78 -4.59 -0.75
C GLN A 31 -3.53 -3.59 0.13
N LEU A 32 -3.88 -3.97 1.36
CA LEU A 32 -4.57 -3.08 2.30
C LEU A 32 -3.74 -1.82 2.62
N ILE A 33 -2.44 -1.97 2.88
CA ILE A 33 -1.52 -0.83 3.08
C ILE A 33 -1.53 0.10 1.86
N GLY A 34 -1.45 -0.48 0.65
CA GLY A 34 -1.50 0.30 -0.59
C GLY A 34 -2.84 1.01 -0.81
N VAL A 35 -3.96 0.31 -0.58
CA VAL A 35 -5.32 0.88 -0.69
C VAL A 35 -5.52 2.02 0.30
N LEU A 36 -5.11 1.86 1.56
CA LEU A 36 -5.22 2.92 2.57
C LEU A 36 -4.47 4.19 2.13
N GLY A 37 -3.28 4.04 1.52
CA GLY A 37 -2.52 5.15 0.96
C GLY A 37 -3.24 5.89 -0.17
N MET A 38 -3.71 5.17 -1.19
CA MET A 38 -4.40 5.77 -2.35
C MET A 38 -5.79 6.30 -2.01
N LEU A 39 -6.46 5.67 -1.03
CA LEU A 39 -7.80 6.10 -0.62
C LEU A 39 -7.77 7.41 0.16
N LEU A 40 -6.66 7.75 0.82
CA LEU A 40 -6.58 8.90 1.71
C LEU A 40 -6.94 10.23 0.99
N PRO A 41 -6.27 10.66 -0.09
CA PRO A 41 -6.61 11.94 -0.73
C PRO A 41 -8.07 12.07 -1.22
N PRO A 42 -8.64 11.12 -1.99
CA PRO A 42 -10.02 11.25 -2.46
C PRO A 42 -11.04 11.15 -1.33
N ALA A 43 -10.79 10.33 -0.30
CA ALA A 43 -11.69 10.23 0.85
C ALA A 43 -11.73 11.53 1.67
N LEU A 44 -10.59 12.22 1.81
CA LEU A 44 -10.52 13.51 2.48
C LEU A 44 -11.31 14.57 1.72
N TRP A 45 -11.08 14.69 0.41
CA TRP A 45 -11.80 15.64 -0.44
C TRP A 45 -13.32 15.40 -0.39
N LEU A 46 -13.75 14.16 -0.55
CA LEU A 46 -15.17 13.79 -0.52
C LEU A 46 -15.81 14.13 0.84
N VAL A 47 -15.19 13.72 1.94
CA VAL A 47 -15.80 13.90 3.27
C VAL A 47 -15.75 15.36 3.72
N ALA A 48 -14.74 16.14 3.33
CA ALA A 48 -14.71 17.58 3.58
C ALA A 48 -15.80 18.32 2.79
N GLY A 49 -16.07 17.90 1.55
CA GLY A 49 -17.20 18.41 0.76
C GLY A 49 -18.57 18.10 1.39
N LEU A 50 -18.74 16.87 1.88
CA LEU A 50 -19.98 16.44 2.55
C LEU A 50 -20.15 17.00 3.97
N ARG A 51 -19.06 17.35 4.66
CA ARG A 51 -19.04 17.92 6.01
C ARG A 51 -18.27 19.25 6.03
N PRO A 52 -18.85 20.32 5.46
CA PRO A 52 -18.17 21.60 5.32
C PRO A 52 -17.83 22.22 6.68
N THR A 53 -16.64 22.80 6.79
CA THR A 53 -16.22 23.61 7.94
C THR A 53 -16.47 25.08 7.62
N LYS A 54 -17.21 25.79 8.47
CA LYS A 54 -17.69 27.16 8.22
C LYS A 54 -16.61 28.15 7.79
N SER A 55 -15.38 27.98 8.26
CA SER A 55 -14.27 28.89 8.02
C SER A 55 -13.32 28.46 6.89
N LEU A 56 -13.65 27.39 6.16
CA LEU A 56 -12.85 26.86 5.07
C LEU A 56 -13.70 26.68 3.80
N PRO A 57 -13.10 26.74 2.60
CA PRO A 57 -13.84 26.52 1.38
C PRO A 57 -14.37 25.08 1.30
N SER A 58 -15.56 24.92 0.71
CA SER A 58 -16.22 23.62 0.52
C SER A 58 -15.99 23.12 -0.90
N TRP A 59 -15.79 21.81 -1.06
CA TRP A 59 -15.48 21.15 -2.36
C TRP A 59 -14.18 21.61 -3.04
N GLU A 60 -13.40 22.46 -2.38
CA GLU A 60 -12.08 22.89 -2.82
C GLU A 60 -10.98 22.09 -2.13
N ARG A 61 -9.85 21.96 -2.80
CA ARG A 61 -8.65 21.39 -2.20
C ARG A 61 -8.04 22.39 -1.22
N LEU A 62 -7.49 21.88 -0.12
CA LEU A 62 -6.63 22.67 0.76
C LEU A 62 -5.17 22.65 0.26
N THR A 63 -4.30 23.41 0.93
CA THR A 63 -2.89 23.56 0.57
C THR A 63 -2.03 22.32 0.88
N SER A 64 -2.51 21.40 1.71
CA SER A 64 -1.87 20.11 2.00
C SER A 64 -2.91 19.05 2.35
N ILE A 65 -2.52 17.77 2.26
CA ILE A 65 -3.31 16.63 2.76
C ILE A 65 -3.53 16.75 4.27
N SER A 66 -2.51 17.17 5.01
CA SER A 66 -2.59 17.36 6.47
C SER A 66 -3.49 18.53 6.89
N ALA A 67 -3.72 19.53 6.03
CA ALA A 67 -4.64 20.64 6.32
C ALA A 67 -6.09 20.17 6.54
N TYR A 68 -6.46 19.00 5.98
CA TYR A 68 -7.77 18.40 6.20
C TYR A 68 -8.03 18.00 7.66
N TYR A 69 -7.00 18.01 8.52
CA TYR A 69 -7.16 17.89 9.98
C TYR A 69 -8.14 18.93 10.55
N TYR A 70 -8.22 20.11 9.92
CA TYR A 70 -9.07 21.22 10.35
C TYR A 70 -10.46 21.22 9.70
N THR A 71 -10.79 20.16 8.97
CA THR A 71 -12.07 20.01 8.27
C THR A 71 -12.96 18.98 8.95
N GLY A 72 -14.22 18.89 8.49
CA GLY A 72 -15.06 17.76 8.79
C GLY A 72 -14.44 16.41 8.39
N ALA A 73 -13.38 16.32 7.57
CA ALA A 73 -12.71 15.06 7.22
C ALA A 73 -11.72 14.52 8.27
N VAL A 74 -11.49 15.21 9.40
CA VAL A 74 -10.52 14.77 10.43
C VAL A 74 -10.66 13.30 10.90
N PRO A 75 -11.86 12.71 11.07
CA PRO A 75 -11.97 11.31 11.46
C PRO A 75 -11.44 10.35 10.38
N VAL A 76 -11.55 10.72 9.11
CA VAL A 76 -11.00 9.94 7.98
C VAL A 76 -9.49 10.06 7.94
N PHE A 77 -8.97 11.28 8.07
CA PHE A 77 -7.52 11.54 8.13
C PHE A 77 -6.86 10.71 9.23
N VAL A 78 -7.34 10.86 10.46
CA VAL A 78 -6.80 10.16 11.64
C VAL A 78 -7.03 8.65 11.53
N GLY A 79 -8.24 8.22 11.16
CA GLY A 79 -8.59 6.80 11.08
C GLY A 79 -7.73 6.03 10.07
N ILE A 80 -7.54 6.58 8.87
CA ILE A 80 -6.71 5.94 7.84
C ILE A 80 -5.24 5.91 8.26
N LEU A 81 -4.69 7.00 8.80
CA LEU A 81 -3.28 7.03 9.22
C LEU A 81 -2.99 6.13 10.42
N VAL A 82 -3.91 6.03 11.38
CA VAL A 82 -3.77 5.09 12.51
C VAL A 82 -3.86 3.64 11.99
N ALA A 83 -4.81 3.33 11.11
CA ALA A 83 -4.90 2.00 10.50
C ALA A 83 -3.62 1.66 9.74
N LEU A 84 -3.16 2.56 8.86
CA LEU A 84 -1.91 2.44 8.12
C LEU A 84 -0.72 2.22 9.07
N GLY A 85 -0.67 2.98 10.16
CA GLY A 85 0.35 2.87 11.21
C GLY A 85 0.38 1.50 11.86
N ILE A 86 -0.76 0.97 12.28
CA ILE A 86 -0.89 -0.37 12.88
C ILE A 86 -0.45 -1.46 11.89
N PHE A 87 -0.90 -1.38 10.64
CA PHE A 87 -0.50 -2.33 9.60
C PHE A 87 1.01 -2.24 9.29
N LEU A 88 1.61 -1.06 9.34
CA LEU A 88 3.06 -0.92 9.16
C LEU A 88 3.83 -1.47 10.36
N VAL A 89 3.44 -1.15 11.61
CA VAL A 89 4.11 -1.69 12.81
C VAL A 89 4.06 -3.23 12.84
N THR A 90 2.96 -3.83 12.39
CA THR A 90 2.80 -5.29 12.40
C THR A 90 3.29 -5.98 11.11
N TYR A 91 3.82 -5.23 10.13
CA TYR A 91 4.39 -5.76 8.90
C TYR A 91 5.72 -6.50 9.16
N ARG A 92 5.80 -7.76 8.74
CA ARG A 92 6.98 -8.63 8.99
C ARG A 92 7.94 -8.75 7.81
N GLY A 93 7.54 -8.28 6.63
CA GLY A 93 8.37 -8.37 5.42
C GLY A 93 8.58 -9.80 4.93
N TYR A 94 9.83 -10.14 4.60
CA TYR A 94 10.23 -11.45 4.12
C TYR A 94 11.27 -12.09 5.05
N ARG A 95 11.23 -13.42 5.21
CA ARG A 95 12.21 -14.25 5.92
C ARG A 95 13.48 -14.43 5.08
N ASN A 96 14.19 -13.33 4.85
CA ASN A 96 15.44 -13.28 4.11
C ASN A 96 16.48 -12.39 4.83
N ASN A 97 17.67 -12.24 4.24
CA ASN A 97 18.79 -11.48 4.83
C ASN A 97 18.49 -9.98 5.04
N TYR A 98 17.38 -9.47 4.51
CA TYR A 98 16.93 -8.09 4.66
C TYR A 98 15.75 -7.95 5.63
N GLN A 99 15.29 -9.02 6.28
CA GLN A 99 14.13 -9.01 7.17
C GLN A 99 14.23 -7.93 8.27
N GLN A 100 15.40 -7.78 8.88
CA GLN A 100 15.60 -6.77 9.91
C GLN A 100 15.41 -5.36 9.36
N ARG A 101 15.81 -5.10 8.11
CA ARG A 101 15.65 -3.80 7.45
C ARG A 101 14.19 -3.54 7.11
N ASP A 102 13.46 -4.56 6.64
CA ASP A 102 12.01 -4.49 6.45
C ASP A 102 11.30 -4.12 7.76
N ARG A 103 11.66 -4.77 8.88
CA ARG A 103 11.05 -4.55 10.19
C ARG A 103 11.36 -3.16 10.76
N ILE A 104 12.60 -2.70 10.65
CA ILE A 104 12.97 -1.36 11.13
C ILE A 104 12.26 -0.29 10.28
N ALA A 105 12.31 -0.40 8.96
CA ALA A 105 11.67 0.58 8.07
C ALA A 105 10.15 0.63 8.28
N SER A 106 9.51 -0.52 8.43
CA SER A 106 8.04 -0.58 8.66
C SER A 106 7.65 -0.10 10.05
N PHE A 107 8.42 -0.43 11.09
CA PHE A 107 8.20 0.10 12.44
C PHE A 107 8.32 1.63 12.46
N LEU A 108 9.39 2.19 11.90
CA LEU A 108 9.58 3.64 11.82
C LEU A 108 8.46 4.32 11.02
N ALA A 109 8.07 3.76 9.87
CA ALA A 109 6.94 4.25 9.09
C ALA A 109 5.63 4.21 9.90
N GLY A 110 5.38 3.12 10.62
CA GLY A 110 4.16 2.96 11.40
C GLY A 110 4.06 3.95 12.55
N ILE A 111 5.14 4.14 13.31
CA ILE A 111 5.21 5.17 14.36
C ILE A 111 5.06 6.57 13.76
N ALA A 112 5.73 6.85 12.65
CA ALA A 112 5.62 8.13 11.96
C ALA A 112 4.17 8.44 11.53
N ALA A 113 3.45 7.48 10.97
CA ALA A 113 2.03 7.66 10.59
C ALA A 113 1.14 7.97 11.80
N ILE A 114 1.34 7.28 12.93
CA ILE A 114 0.59 7.53 14.17
C ILE A 114 0.90 8.93 14.72
N LEU A 115 2.16 9.37 14.67
CA LEU A 115 2.54 10.72 15.09
C LEU A 115 1.92 11.80 14.20
N VAL A 116 1.91 11.62 12.87
CA VAL A 116 1.20 12.53 11.94
C VAL A 116 -0.29 12.63 12.29
N ALA A 117 -0.93 11.52 12.65
CA ALA A 117 -2.34 11.50 13.04
C ALA A 117 -2.60 12.15 14.42
N SER A 118 -1.62 12.09 15.33
CA SER A 118 -1.79 12.54 16.72
C SER A 118 -1.45 14.03 16.90
N PHE A 119 -0.55 14.57 16.09
CA PHE A 119 -0.08 15.95 16.19
C PHE A 119 -0.56 16.75 14.96
N PRO A 120 -1.46 17.73 15.11
CA PRO A 120 -1.96 18.53 13.99
C PRO A 120 -0.85 19.38 13.37
N THR A 121 -0.85 19.50 12.04
CA THR A 121 -0.05 20.50 11.31
C THR A 121 -0.51 21.92 11.65
N ARG A 122 0.21 22.96 11.19
CA ARG A 122 -0.26 24.35 11.27
C ARG A 122 -1.66 24.51 10.66
N ALA A 123 -2.55 25.17 11.40
CA ALA A 123 -3.89 25.49 10.92
C ALA A 123 -3.84 26.38 9.65
N PRO A 124 -4.68 26.12 8.63
CA PRO A 124 -4.92 27.09 7.58
C PRO A 124 -5.32 28.45 8.16
N ALA A 125 -4.97 29.55 7.49
CA ALA A 125 -5.16 30.91 8.03
C ALA A 125 -6.59 31.23 8.50
N ALA A 126 -7.60 30.63 7.86
CA ALA A 126 -9.00 30.81 8.21
C ALA A 126 -9.53 29.81 9.26
N ALA A 127 -8.74 28.82 9.69
CA ALA A 127 -9.12 27.85 10.71
C ALA A 127 -8.45 28.13 12.05
N SER A 128 -9.15 27.84 13.14
CA SER A 128 -8.60 27.94 14.49
C SER A 128 -7.88 26.64 14.87
N ALA A 129 -6.68 26.76 15.44
CA ALA A 129 -6.00 25.64 16.06
C ALA A 129 -6.68 25.26 17.40
N PRO A 130 -6.59 24.00 17.85
CA PRO A 130 -7.00 23.62 19.20
C PRO A 130 -6.23 24.41 20.27
N ASP A 131 -6.85 24.65 21.43
CA ASP A 131 -6.25 25.45 22.52
C ASP A 131 -4.91 24.89 23.05
N TRP A 132 -4.71 23.58 22.93
CA TRP A 132 -3.48 22.88 23.34
C TRP A 132 -2.41 22.83 22.25
N TRP A 133 -2.71 23.29 21.03
CA TRP A 133 -1.77 23.24 19.92
C TRP A 133 -0.57 24.16 20.19
N THR A 134 0.62 23.68 19.87
CA THR A 134 1.86 24.45 20.02
C THR A 134 2.73 24.32 18.78
N PRO A 135 3.71 25.22 18.56
CA PRO A 135 4.70 25.08 17.50
C PRO A 135 5.50 23.76 17.57
N LEU A 136 5.54 23.10 18.72
CA LEU A 136 6.14 21.77 18.86
C LEU A 136 5.30 20.70 18.14
N ALA A 137 3.97 20.77 18.21
CA ALA A 137 3.09 19.84 17.50
C ALA A 137 3.32 19.89 15.98
N ASP A 138 3.47 21.10 15.43
CA ASP A 138 3.80 21.31 14.01
C ASP A 138 5.14 20.66 13.62
N ARG A 139 6.18 20.83 14.45
CA ARG A 139 7.49 20.21 14.22
C ARG A 139 7.42 18.69 14.29
N ILE A 140 6.69 18.14 15.28
CA ILE A 140 6.49 16.68 15.40
C ILE A 140 5.75 16.16 14.16
N HIS A 141 4.68 16.85 13.74
CA HIS A 141 3.93 16.50 12.54
C HIS A 141 4.82 16.47 11.30
N PHE A 142 5.52 17.58 11.03
CA PHE A 142 6.36 17.72 9.83
C PHE A 142 7.51 16.70 9.79
N THR A 143 8.22 16.52 10.90
CA THR A 143 9.34 15.55 10.96
C THR A 143 8.85 14.12 10.83
N SER A 144 7.67 13.80 11.40
CA SER A 144 7.03 12.49 11.25
C SER A 144 6.56 12.26 9.82
N ALA A 145 5.94 13.26 9.17
CA ALA A 145 5.52 13.16 7.77
C ALA A 145 6.73 12.91 6.85
N LEU A 146 7.83 13.64 7.05
CA LEU A 146 9.06 13.41 6.30
C LEU A 146 9.61 11.99 6.53
N ALA A 147 9.65 11.52 7.78
CA ALA A 147 10.10 10.17 8.11
C ALA A 147 9.21 9.08 7.47
N LEU A 148 7.90 9.32 7.41
CA LEU A 148 6.93 8.44 6.76
C LEU A 148 7.21 8.31 5.26
N PHE A 149 7.30 9.44 4.55
CA PHE A 149 7.57 9.43 3.11
C PHE A 149 8.96 8.90 2.76
N VAL A 150 9.98 9.22 3.56
CA VAL A 150 11.33 8.63 3.39
C VAL A 150 11.28 7.12 3.55
N SER A 151 10.51 6.60 4.51
CA SER A 151 10.36 5.16 4.69
C SER A 151 9.68 4.50 3.48
N PHE A 152 8.65 5.15 2.90
CA PHE A 152 8.01 4.69 1.67
C PHE A 152 8.97 4.65 0.47
N ILE A 153 9.80 5.69 0.33
CA ILE A 153 10.87 5.74 -0.68
C ILE A 153 11.87 4.60 -0.48
N VAL A 154 12.30 4.33 0.75
CA VAL A 154 13.21 3.22 1.07
C VAL A 154 12.58 1.87 0.73
N PHE A 155 11.29 1.67 1.02
CA PHE A 155 10.58 0.45 0.62
C PHE A 155 10.60 0.26 -0.90
N ALA A 156 10.21 1.29 -1.65
CA ALA A 156 10.10 1.21 -3.10
C ALA A 156 11.47 1.08 -3.80
N LEU A 157 12.46 1.89 -3.44
CA LEU A 157 13.76 1.90 -4.13
C LEU A 157 14.67 0.75 -3.72
N TYR A 158 14.61 0.31 -2.46
CA TYR A 158 15.62 -0.56 -1.89
C TYR A 158 15.10 -1.92 -1.44
N LEU A 159 14.05 -1.94 -0.61
CA LEU A 159 13.60 -3.19 0.01
C LEU A 159 12.80 -4.06 -0.95
N PHE A 160 11.84 -3.50 -1.70
CA PHE A 160 11.01 -4.29 -2.61
C PHE A 160 11.75 -4.93 -3.79
N PRO A 161 12.74 -4.26 -4.41
CA PRO A 161 13.57 -4.88 -5.45
C PRO A 161 14.36 -6.07 -4.93
N LYS A 162 14.77 -6.05 -3.65
CA LYS A 162 15.50 -7.13 -2.98
C LYS A 162 14.55 -8.27 -2.61
N SER A 163 14.58 -9.34 -3.38
CA SER A 163 14.02 -10.64 -2.99
C SER A 163 15.06 -11.71 -3.22
N LYS A 164 14.90 -12.89 -2.60
CA LYS A 164 15.72 -14.04 -2.95
C LYS A 164 15.65 -14.28 -4.47
N PRO A 165 16.76 -14.62 -5.13
CA PRO A 165 16.72 -15.18 -6.48
C PRO A 165 15.76 -16.37 -6.47
N ASP A 166 14.89 -16.44 -7.47
CA ASP A 166 13.97 -17.57 -7.63
C ASP A 166 14.82 -18.76 -8.09
N VAL A 167 15.34 -19.54 -7.14
CA VAL A 167 15.80 -20.89 -7.46
C VAL A 167 14.51 -21.67 -7.70
N GLN A 168 14.15 -21.82 -8.98
CA GLN A 168 12.96 -22.55 -9.39
C GLN A 168 12.92 -23.93 -8.74
N GLY A 169 11.77 -24.30 -8.17
CA GLY A 169 11.44 -25.69 -7.89
C GLY A 169 11.69 -26.15 -6.46
N SER A 170 10.58 -26.23 -5.72
CA SER A 170 10.32 -27.20 -4.64
C SER A 170 11.22 -28.44 -4.62
N GLY A 171 11.78 -28.78 -3.46
CA GLY A 171 11.80 -30.17 -2.97
C GLY A 171 12.53 -31.24 -3.80
N GLN A 172 13.41 -30.89 -4.74
CA GLN A 172 14.34 -31.84 -5.35
C GLN A 172 15.77 -31.39 -5.07
N SER A 173 16.27 -31.90 -3.95
CA SER A 173 17.63 -32.35 -3.71
C SER A 173 18.78 -31.42 -4.12
N ALA A 174 19.68 -31.13 -3.17
CA ALA A 174 21.00 -30.58 -3.44
C ALA A 174 21.77 -31.31 -4.59
N LEU A 175 21.38 -32.54 -4.97
CA LEU A 175 21.89 -33.22 -6.16
C LEU A 175 21.46 -32.58 -7.49
N GLY A 176 20.25 -32.05 -7.63
CA GLY A 176 19.77 -31.44 -8.88
C GLY A 176 20.54 -30.16 -9.20
N ALA A 177 20.77 -29.32 -8.19
CA ALA A 177 21.58 -28.12 -8.31
C ALA A 177 23.06 -28.43 -8.63
N ALA A 178 23.61 -29.52 -8.09
CA ALA A 178 24.96 -29.98 -8.43
C ALA A 178 25.04 -30.54 -9.86
N GLN A 179 24.01 -31.25 -10.33
CA GLN A 179 23.93 -31.75 -11.71
C GLN A 179 23.76 -30.64 -12.74
N ASP A 180 22.95 -29.62 -12.46
CA ASP A 180 22.78 -28.46 -13.36
C ASP A 180 24.05 -27.60 -13.39
N ALA A 181 24.72 -27.40 -12.25
CA ALA A 181 26.00 -26.69 -12.16
C ALA A 181 27.13 -27.39 -12.95
N GLN A 182 27.11 -28.72 -13.07
CA GLN A 182 28.06 -29.48 -13.88
C GLN A 182 27.74 -29.41 -15.39
N ARG A 183 26.50 -29.05 -15.77
CA ARG A 183 26.02 -29.00 -17.16
C ARG A 183 26.13 -27.61 -17.79
N SER A 184 26.11 -26.56 -16.97
CA SER A 184 26.26 -25.18 -17.42
C SER A 184 27.70 -24.68 -17.25
N GLY A 185 28.37 -24.36 -18.36
CA GLY A 185 29.69 -23.72 -18.37
C GLY A 185 29.73 -22.36 -17.64
N PRO A 186 30.91 -21.71 -17.52
CA PRO A 186 31.23 -20.69 -16.51
C PRO A 186 30.51 -19.33 -16.64
N THR A 187 29.44 -19.20 -17.41
CA THR A 187 28.79 -17.91 -17.70
C THR A 187 27.26 -17.95 -17.77
N ASN A 188 26.56 -18.84 -17.04
CA ASN A 188 25.12 -18.66 -16.86
C ASN A 188 24.84 -17.61 -15.77
N SER A 189 24.85 -16.36 -16.20
CA SER A 189 24.33 -15.24 -15.41
C SER A 189 22.85 -15.48 -15.14
N TYR A 190 22.48 -15.78 -13.89
CA TYR A 190 21.09 -15.94 -13.45
C TYR A 190 20.30 -14.65 -13.75
N SER A 191 19.66 -14.59 -14.91
CA SER A 191 18.81 -13.46 -15.30
C SER A 191 17.46 -13.56 -14.59
N LEU A 192 16.98 -12.45 -14.03
CA LEU A 192 15.69 -12.42 -13.32
C LEU A 192 14.54 -12.69 -14.30
N PRO A 193 13.49 -13.44 -13.90
CA PRO A 193 12.29 -13.60 -14.73
C PRO A 193 11.68 -12.24 -15.14
N ARG A 194 11.15 -12.12 -16.36
CA ARG A 194 10.59 -10.86 -16.90
C ARG A 194 9.57 -10.20 -15.96
N ALA A 195 8.68 -10.99 -15.35
CA ALA A 195 7.69 -10.49 -14.39
C ALA A 195 8.35 -9.89 -13.12
N LYS A 196 9.50 -10.41 -12.69
CA LYS A 196 10.26 -9.82 -11.58
C LYS A 196 10.98 -8.54 -12.00
N GLN A 197 11.50 -8.47 -13.23
CA GLN A 197 12.11 -7.26 -13.79
C GLN A 197 11.08 -6.13 -13.90
N LEU A 198 9.88 -6.42 -14.41
CA LEU A 198 8.79 -5.43 -14.53
C LEU A 198 8.37 -4.87 -13.17
N ARG A 199 8.16 -5.72 -12.16
CA ARG A 199 7.85 -5.26 -10.80
C ARG A 199 8.97 -4.38 -10.22
N ASN A 200 10.23 -4.78 -10.41
CA ASN A 200 11.37 -4.00 -9.97
C ASN A 200 11.45 -2.63 -10.67
N LEU A 201 11.07 -2.56 -11.95
CA LEU A 201 10.95 -1.30 -12.68
C LEU A 201 9.85 -0.42 -12.08
N ILE A 202 8.67 -0.98 -11.80
CA ILE A 202 7.56 -0.27 -11.16
C ILE A 202 7.99 0.29 -9.80
N TYR A 203 8.61 -0.52 -8.93
CA TYR A 203 9.06 -0.05 -7.62
C TYR A 203 10.07 1.10 -7.73
N ARG A 204 11.02 1.00 -8.66
CA ARG A 204 12.01 2.06 -8.90
C ARG A 204 11.38 3.34 -9.44
N GLY A 205 10.45 3.22 -10.38
CA GLY A 205 9.69 4.34 -10.93
C GLY A 205 8.88 5.07 -9.85
N CYS A 206 8.07 4.33 -9.07
CA CYS A 206 7.31 4.88 -7.95
C CYS A 206 8.23 5.55 -6.91
N GLY A 207 9.34 4.89 -6.55
CA GLY A 207 10.29 5.44 -5.59
C GLY A 207 10.95 6.73 -6.06
N LEU A 208 11.36 6.80 -7.33
CA LEU A 208 11.95 8.02 -7.90
C LEU A 208 10.92 9.14 -8.01
N ALA A 209 9.69 8.83 -8.38
CA ALA A 209 8.61 9.81 -8.43
C ALA A 209 8.30 10.39 -7.04
N MET A 210 8.28 9.56 -5.99
CA MET A 210 8.16 10.04 -4.61
C MET A 210 9.33 10.95 -4.21
N VAL A 211 10.58 10.63 -4.58
CA VAL A 211 11.73 11.52 -4.33
C VAL A 211 11.51 12.89 -4.98
N VAL A 212 11.09 12.92 -6.25
CA VAL A 212 10.79 14.18 -6.96
C VAL A 212 9.69 14.96 -6.23
N CYS A 213 8.62 14.31 -5.80
CA CYS A 213 7.53 14.95 -5.06
C CYS A 213 8.01 15.57 -3.74
N ILE A 214 8.84 14.86 -2.96
CA ILE A 214 9.35 15.35 -1.67
C ILE A 214 10.35 16.50 -1.86
N LEU A 215 11.24 16.41 -2.86
CA LEU A 215 12.16 17.50 -3.19
C LEU A 215 11.38 18.74 -3.65
N TRP A 216 10.36 18.56 -4.49
CA TRP A 216 9.49 19.64 -4.93
C TRP A 216 8.74 20.27 -3.75
N ALA A 217 8.13 19.46 -2.87
CA ALA A 217 7.48 19.97 -1.67
C ALA A 217 8.44 20.78 -0.78
N GLY A 218 9.68 20.29 -0.60
CA GLY A 218 10.71 21.00 0.16
C GLY A 218 11.12 22.33 -0.46
N ILE A 219 11.23 22.40 -1.79
CA ILE A 219 11.49 23.66 -2.52
C ILE A 219 10.31 24.62 -2.37
N SER A 220 9.08 24.14 -2.54
CA SER A 220 7.87 24.95 -2.36
C SER A 220 7.80 25.54 -0.94
N GLU A 221 8.14 24.75 0.08
CA GLU A 221 8.19 25.20 1.48
C GLU A 221 9.30 26.24 1.72
N LEU A 222 10.48 26.06 1.11
CA LEU A 222 11.58 27.01 1.23
C LEU A 222 11.26 28.36 0.55
N SER A 223 10.61 28.32 -0.61
CA SER A 223 10.13 29.52 -1.31
C SER A 223 9.02 30.20 -0.53
N ALA A 224 8.07 29.43 0.01
CA ALA A 224 6.97 29.93 0.81
C ALA A 224 7.45 30.67 2.08
N ARG A 225 8.54 30.23 2.74
CA ARG A 225 9.15 31.00 3.85
C ARG A 225 9.49 32.45 3.51
N ARG A 226 9.58 32.82 2.22
CA ARG A 226 9.82 34.18 1.75
C ARG A 226 8.53 34.93 1.36
N GLU A 227 7.45 34.23 1.00
CA GLU A 227 6.29 34.79 0.28
C GLU A 227 4.92 34.43 0.88
N GLY A 228 4.80 33.43 1.77
CA GLY A 228 3.52 33.00 2.35
C GLY A 228 3.44 31.50 2.68
N SER A 229 2.25 30.91 2.70
CA SER A 229 2.05 29.47 2.93
C SER A 229 2.32 28.62 1.68
N ALA A 230 2.98 27.47 1.81
CA ALA A 230 3.22 26.57 0.67
C ALA A 230 1.97 25.77 0.30
N ASP A 231 1.73 25.63 -1.01
CA ASP A 231 0.79 24.66 -1.56
C ASP A 231 1.56 23.39 -1.96
N ILE A 232 1.44 22.34 -1.13
CA ILE A 232 2.10 21.04 -1.28
C ILE A 232 1.11 19.88 -1.50
N PHE A 233 -0.19 20.19 -1.66
CA PHE A 233 -1.25 19.19 -1.76
C PHE A 233 -1.00 18.17 -2.87
N TRP A 234 -0.61 18.63 -4.06
CA TRP A 234 -0.40 17.74 -5.21
C TRP A 234 0.84 16.86 -5.04
N GLN A 235 1.89 17.41 -4.44
CA GLN A 235 3.13 16.69 -4.16
C GLN A 235 2.87 15.55 -3.17
N GLU A 236 2.10 15.81 -2.10
CA GLU A 236 1.71 14.78 -1.14
C GLU A 236 0.76 13.74 -1.75
N THR A 237 -0.24 14.19 -2.51
CA THR A 237 -1.20 13.31 -3.20
C THR A 237 -0.48 12.36 -4.15
N LEU A 238 0.34 12.90 -5.06
CA LEU A 238 1.10 12.08 -6.01
C LEU A 238 2.05 11.12 -5.30
N ALA A 239 2.73 11.56 -4.25
CA ALA A 239 3.60 10.69 -3.46
C ALA A 239 2.81 9.53 -2.82
N LEU A 240 1.60 9.78 -2.30
CA LEU A 240 0.70 8.74 -1.75
C LEU A 240 0.20 7.77 -2.84
N GLU A 241 -0.11 8.26 -4.03
CA GLU A 241 -0.49 7.41 -5.17
C GLU A 241 0.66 6.49 -5.62
N PHE A 242 1.88 7.02 -5.73
CA PHE A 242 3.06 6.22 -6.07
C PHE A 242 3.44 5.24 -4.96
N PHE A 243 3.33 5.65 -3.70
CA PHE A 243 3.44 4.75 -2.55
C PHE A 243 2.45 3.60 -2.67
N GLY A 244 1.16 3.91 -2.85
CA GLY A 244 0.09 2.95 -2.96
C GLY A 244 0.27 1.96 -4.10
N GLY A 245 0.59 2.47 -5.31
CA GLY A 245 0.88 1.65 -6.48
C GLY A 245 2.05 0.69 -6.27
N SER A 246 3.10 1.12 -5.56
CA SER A 246 4.24 0.24 -5.23
C SER A 246 3.84 -0.90 -4.28
N TRP A 247 3.01 -0.62 -3.28
CA TRP A 247 2.53 -1.61 -2.32
C TRP A 247 1.49 -2.56 -2.92
N LEU A 248 0.60 -2.06 -3.78
CA LEU A 248 -0.34 -2.89 -4.55
C LEU A 248 0.42 -3.85 -5.47
N THR A 249 1.46 -3.37 -6.16
CA THR A 249 2.34 -4.20 -6.99
C THR A 249 3.05 -5.27 -6.15
N LYS A 250 3.54 -4.90 -4.95
CA LYS A 250 4.15 -5.84 -4.01
C LYS A 250 3.15 -6.87 -3.47
N GLY A 251 1.89 -6.46 -3.31
CA GLY A 251 0.77 -7.28 -2.93
C GLY A 251 0.15 -8.11 -4.06
N HIS A 252 0.67 -8.07 -5.29
CA HIS A 252 0.07 -8.78 -6.44
C HIS A 252 -1.41 -8.41 -6.68
N ALA A 253 -1.74 -7.12 -6.55
CA ALA A 253 -3.10 -6.63 -6.75
C ALA A 253 -3.63 -6.89 -8.17
N ASP A 254 -2.74 -6.94 -9.17
CA ASP A 254 -3.05 -7.30 -10.56
C ASP A 254 -3.65 -8.71 -10.67
N VAL A 255 -3.04 -9.69 -10.00
CA VAL A 255 -3.54 -11.08 -9.96
C VAL A 255 -4.88 -11.14 -9.25
N THR A 256 -5.02 -10.43 -8.13
CA THR A 256 -6.27 -10.37 -7.38
C THR A 256 -7.40 -9.72 -8.17
N ALA A 257 -7.12 -8.61 -8.88
CA ALA A 257 -8.09 -7.94 -9.73
C ALA A 257 -8.52 -8.83 -10.91
N ALA A 258 -7.58 -9.53 -11.55
CA ALA A 258 -7.89 -10.47 -12.63
C ALA A 258 -8.78 -11.63 -12.12
N ALA A 259 -8.47 -12.20 -10.96
CA ALA A 259 -9.27 -13.27 -10.36
C ALA A 259 -10.69 -12.81 -10.00
N LEU A 260 -10.84 -11.60 -9.45
CA LEU A 260 -12.14 -10.99 -9.16
C LEU A 260 -12.94 -10.73 -10.44
N GLY A 261 -12.30 -10.16 -11.47
CA GLY A 261 -12.92 -9.89 -12.77
C GLY A 261 -13.40 -11.16 -13.47
N GLN A 262 -12.58 -12.22 -13.49
CA GLN A 262 -12.97 -13.51 -14.06
C GLN A 262 -14.19 -14.11 -13.35
N ARG A 263 -14.24 -14.03 -12.02
CA ARG A 263 -15.39 -14.51 -11.24
C ARG A 263 -16.65 -13.67 -11.47
N ALA A 264 -16.52 -12.34 -11.51
CA ALA A 264 -17.65 -11.46 -11.80
C ALA A 264 -18.25 -11.76 -13.18
N LEU A 265 -17.40 -11.94 -14.20
CA LEU A 265 -17.83 -12.32 -15.54
C LEU A 265 -18.46 -13.72 -15.59
N HIS A 266 -17.87 -14.69 -14.87
CA HIS A 266 -18.41 -16.05 -14.80
C HIS A 266 -19.81 -16.08 -14.17
N TYR A 267 -20.01 -15.42 -13.02
CA TYR A 267 -21.31 -15.37 -12.35
C TYR A 267 -22.32 -14.50 -13.08
N GLY A 268 -21.88 -13.44 -13.79
CA GLY A 268 -22.74 -12.68 -14.70
C GLY A 268 -23.29 -13.55 -15.83
N ARG A 269 -22.50 -14.50 -16.35
CA ARG A 269 -22.93 -15.46 -17.39
C ARG A 269 -23.69 -16.67 -16.84
N HIS A 270 -23.51 -17.03 -15.58
CA HIS A 270 -24.13 -18.19 -14.93
C HIS A 270 -24.87 -17.84 -13.62
N PRO A 271 -25.96 -17.04 -13.67
CA PRO A 271 -26.64 -16.55 -12.47
C PRO A 271 -27.21 -17.66 -11.57
N ARG A 272 -27.63 -18.79 -12.16
CA ARG A 272 -28.13 -19.96 -11.39
C ARG A 272 -27.05 -20.62 -10.53
N GLN A 273 -25.80 -20.62 -11.00
CA GLN A 273 -24.66 -21.17 -10.24
C GLN A 273 -24.30 -20.26 -9.06
N PHE A 274 -24.36 -18.93 -9.25
CA PHE A 274 -24.20 -17.96 -8.17
C PHE A 274 -25.24 -18.16 -7.06
N ALA A 275 -26.52 -18.28 -7.42
CA ALA A 275 -27.59 -18.54 -6.45
C ALA A 275 -27.37 -19.86 -5.67
N THR A 276 -26.87 -20.89 -6.35
CA THR A 276 -26.56 -22.19 -5.73
C THR A 276 -25.41 -22.08 -4.74
N LEU A 277 -24.35 -21.33 -5.07
CA LEU A 277 -23.22 -21.09 -4.18
C LEU A 277 -23.62 -20.30 -2.94
N VAL A 278 -24.40 -19.23 -3.08
CA VAL A 278 -24.93 -18.45 -1.96
C VAL A 278 -25.77 -19.34 -1.05
N ARG A 279 -26.66 -20.15 -1.63
CA ARG A 279 -27.50 -21.10 -0.88
C ARG A 279 -26.67 -22.13 -0.12
N LYS A 280 -25.67 -22.76 -0.75
CA LYS A 280 -24.79 -23.73 -0.09
C LYS A 280 -23.98 -23.08 1.03
N GLY A 281 -23.40 -21.90 0.80
CA GLY A 281 -22.62 -21.18 1.82
C GLY A 281 -23.44 -20.77 3.04
N LEU A 282 -24.71 -20.37 2.83
CA LEU A 282 -25.63 -20.08 3.93
C LEU A 282 -25.95 -21.34 4.75
N VAL A 283 -26.20 -22.48 4.09
CA VAL A 283 -26.49 -23.75 4.77
C VAL A 283 -25.30 -24.25 5.58
N GLU A 284 -24.07 -24.13 5.07
CA GLU A 284 -22.87 -24.53 5.82
C GLU A 284 -22.59 -23.62 7.02
N ARG A 285 -22.88 -22.32 6.93
CA ARG A 285 -22.76 -21.41 8.08
C ARG A 285 -23.79 -21.71 9.15
N VAL A 286 -25.04 -22.03 8.77
CA VAL A 286 -26.10 -22.42 9.72
C VAL A 286 -25.76 -23.73 10.43
N LYS A 287 -25.09 -24.68 9.77
CA LYS A 287 -24.65 -25.94 10.40
C LYS A 287 -23.45 -25.81 11.35
N LYS A 288 -22.75 -24.67 11.33
CA LYS A 288 -21.58 -24.41 12.20
C LYS A 288 -21.93 -23.57 13.43
N VAL A 289 -23.19 -23.15 13.56
CA VAL A 289 -23.76 -22.50 14.75
C VAL A 289 -24.57 -23.55 15.52
#